data_AF-A0A2V6AU55-F1
#
_entry.id   AF-A0A2V6AU55-F1
#
_cell.length_a   1.000
_cell.length_b   1.000
_cell.length_c   1.000
_cell.angle_alpha   90.00
_cell.angle_beta   90.00
_cell.angle_gamma   90.00
#
_symmetry.space_group_name_H-M   'P 1'
#
loop_
_entity.id
_entity.type
_entity.pdbx_description
1 polymer ?
#
loop_
_entity_poly.entity_id
_entity_poly.type
_entity_poly.pdbx_seq_one_letter_code
_entity_poly.pdbx_strand_id
1 'polypeptide(L)' 'MNGHARQIAVLDFEPANEEFCEQVIAGLSQEPRTLPCKFFYDETGS' A
#
# COMPACT_ATOMS: atom_id res chain seq x y z
N MET A 1 -7.58 5.99 38.93
CA MET A 1 -6.89 5.12 37.96
C MET A 1 -7.05 5.78 36.61
N ASN A 2 -6.05 6.52 36.16
CA ASN A 2 -6.18 7.43 35.02
C ASN A 2 -5.82 6.65 33.74
N GLY A 3 -6.84 6.15 33.05
CA GLY A 3 -6.69 5.47 31.77
C GLY A 3 -6.42 6.49 30.68
N HIS A 4 -5.15 6.76 30.38
CA HIS A 4 -4.78 7.50 29.18
C HIS A 4 -5.08 6.60 27.98
N ALA A 5 -6.23 6.83 27.33
CA ALA A 5 -6.55 6.22 26.05
C ALA A 5 -5.49 6.65 25.04
N ARG A 6 -4.61 5.72 24.67
CA ARG A 6 -3.58 5.95 23.65
C ARG A 6 -4.30 6.13 22.32
N GLN A 7 -4.31 7.36 21.80
CA GLN A 7 -4.78 7.62 20.44
C GLN A 7 -3.84 6.91 19.46
N ILE A 8 -4.38 5.93 18.75
CA ILE A 8 -3.69 5.28 17.63
C ILE A 8 -4.18 6.00 16.37
N ALA A 9 -3.29 6.73 15.72
CA ALA A 9 -3.56 7.28 14.40
C ALA A 9 -3.41 6.15 13.37
N VAL A 10 -4.51 5.76 12.73
CA VAL A 10 -4.47 4.93 11.53
C VAL A 10 -4.18 5.86 10.37
N LEU A 11 -2.97 5.73 9.83
CA LEU A 11 -2.62 6.41 8.59
C LEU A 11 -3.26 5.64 7.45
N ASP A 12 -4.14 6.31 6.72
CA ASP A 12 -4.69 5.78 5.49
C ASP A 12 -3.59 5.84 4.43
N PHE A 13 -3.01 4.66 4.15
CA PHE A 13 -1.94 4.47 3.16
C PHE A 13 -2.48 3.91 1.85
N GLU A 14 -3.77 4.13 1.56
CA GLU A 14 -4.31 3.81 0.25
C GLU A 14 -3.44 4.52 -0.81
N PRO A 15 -2.77 3.76 -1.70
CA PRO A 15 -1.92 4.39 -2.70
C PRO A 15 -2.80 5.28 -3.55
N ALA A 16 -2.41 6.55 -3.70
CA ALA A 16 -3.04 7.40 -4.71
C ALA A 16 -3.05 6.64 -6.04
N ASN A 17 -4.17 6.61 -6.74
CA ASN A 17 -4.33 5.82 -7.97
C ASN A 17 -3.24 6.12 -9.02
N GLU A 18 -2.74 7.36 -9.05
CA GLU A 18 -1.60 7.76 -9.87
C GLU A 18 -0.31 7.02 -9.50
N GLU A 19 -0.05 6.86 -8.19
CA GLU A 19 1.12 6.14 -7.69
C GLU A 19 1.08 4.63 -8.03
N PHE A 20 -0.12 4.04 -8.13
CA PHE A 20 -0.27 2.64 -8.55
C PHE A 20 0.20 2.44 -10.00
N CYS A 21 -0.35 3.23 -10.94
CA CYS A 21 -0.04 3.09 -12.36
C CYS A 21 1.45 3.29 -12.65
N GLU A 22 2.07 4.31 -12.06
CA GLU A 22 3.49 4.60 -12.23
C GLU A 22 4.38 3.44 -11.76
N GLN A 23 4.10 2.88 -10.57
CA GLN A 23 4.86 1.76 -10.03
C GLN A 23 4.68 0.47 -10.83
N VAL A 24 3.47 0.21 -11.34
CA VAL A 24 3.20 -0.94 -12.22
C VAL A 24 3.99 -0.82 -13.52
N ILE A 25 3.93 0.34 -14.18
CA ILE A 25 4.65 0.56 -15.45
C ILE A 25 6.16 0.41 -15.23
N ALA A 26 6.72 1.05 -14.21
CA ALA A 26 8.14 0.98 -13.92
C ALA A 26 8.61 -0.44 -13.55
N GLY A 27 7.81 -1.16 -12.75
CA GLY A 27 8.11 -2.52 -12.30
C GLY A 27 8.07 -3.57 -13.42
N LEU A 28 7.12 -3.45 -14.35
CA LEU A 28 6.96 -4.38 -15.47
C LEU A 28 7.87 -4.06 -16.68
N SER A 29 8.38 -2.83 -16.77
CA SER A 29 9.26 -2.39 -17.87
C SER A 29 10.74 -2.69 -17.64
N GLN A 30 11.14 -3.07 -16.43
CA GLN A 30 12.52 -3.45 -16.09
C GLN A 30 12.77 -4.96 -16.20
N GLU A 31 14.04 -5.38 -16.19
CA GLU A 31 14.47 -6.77 -16.08
C GLU A 31 15.38 -6.97 -14.86
N PRO A 32 15.02 -7.83 -13.88
CA PRO A 32 13.80 -8.65 -13.83
C PRO A 32 12.54 -7.84 -13.49
N ARG A 33 11.37 -8.29 -13.95
CA ARG A 33 10.09 -7.65 -13.64
C ARG A 33 9.77 -7.79 -12.15
N THR A 34 9.36 -6.70 -11.52
CA THR A 34 9.02 -6.66 -10.09
C THR A 34 7.71 -5.90 -9.85
N LEU A 35 6.99 -6.27 -8.78
CA LEU A 35 5.77 -5.57 -8.34
C LEU A 35 5.75 -5.45 -6.81
N PRO A 36 5.43 -4.27 -6.24
CA PRO A 36 5.25 -4.10 -4.81
C PRO A 36 4.18 -5.04 -4.23
N CYS A 37 4.46 -5.67 -3.10
CA CYS A 37 3.52 -6.61 -2.49
C CYS A 37 2.23 -5.96 -1.97
N LYS A 38 2.24 -4.63 -1.72
CA LYS A 38 1.06 -3.88 -1.29
C LYS A 38 -0.10 -3.96 -2.28
N PHE A 39 0.17 -4.28 -3.54
CA PHE A 39 -0.84 -4.40 -4.60
C PHE A 39 -1.57 -5.75 -4.62
N PHE A 40 -1.20 -6.72 -3.77
CA PHE A 40 -1.90 -8.00 -3.68
C PHE A 40 -3.05 -8.02 -2.67
N TYR A 41 -3.17 -6.98 -1.84
CA TYR A 41 -4.17 -6.90 -0.77
C TYR A 41 -5.41 -6.14 -1.23
N ASP A 42 -6.15 -6.70 -2.18
CA ASP A 42 -7.46 -6.20 -2.60
C ASP A 42 -8.61 -6.96 -1.88
N GLU A 43 -9.86 -6.70 -2.28
CA GLU A 43 -11.05 -7.37 -1.74
C GLU A 43 -11.03 -8.90 -1.90
N THR A 44 -10.24 -9.41 -2.86
CA THR A 44 -10.07 -10.83 -3.14
C THR A 44 -8.91 -11.44 -2.34
N GLY A 45 -8.02 -10.63 -1.76
CA GLY A 45 -6.73 -11.05 -1.18
C GLY A 45 -6.39 -10.50 0.22
N SER A 46 -7.37 -10.42 1.14
CA SER A 46 -7.15 -10.11 2.58
C SER A 46 -6.54 -11.24 3.40
#